data_AF-A0A9Q4T1G3-F1
#
_entry.id   AF-A0A9Q4T1G3-F1
#
_cell.length_a   1.000
_cell.length_b   1.000
_cell.length_c   1.000
_cell.angle_alpha   90.00
_cell.angle_beta   90.00
_cell.angle_gamma   90.00
#
_symmetry.space_group_name_H-M   'P 1'
#
loop_
_entity.id
_entity.type
_entity.pdbx_description
1 polymer ?
#
loop_
_entity_poly.entity_id
_entity_poly.type
_entity_poly.pdbx_seq_one_letter_code
_entity_poly.pdbx_strand_id
1 'polypeptide(L)'
;MTAAVLNVKINTDLKEKLRQYAEQNSETLSAATEKLLLKALVLADEDDAVSGEEIDSQHTEEDISPLSVKEIKALRKLLKKKK
;
A
#
# COMPACT_ATOMS: atom_id res chain seq x y z
N MET A 1 -17.93 1.08 22.19
CA MET A 1 -16.52 0.69 22.00
C MET A 1 -16.06 -0.06 23.23
N THR A 2 -15.63 -1.30 23.07
CA THR A 2 -14.98 -2.07 24.14
C THR A 2 -13.51 -1.67 24.17
N ALA A 3 -13.08 -1.00 25.25
CA ALA A 3 -11.68 -0.67 25.44
C ALA A 3 -10.92 -1.90 25.94
N ALA A 4 -9.84 -2.27 25.26
CA ALA A 4 -8.90 -3.32 25.68
C ALA A 4 -7.61 -2.66 26.20
N VAL A 5 -7.01 -3.25 27.23
CA VAL A 5 -5.75 -2.75 27.81
C VAL A 5 -4.58 -3.52 27.21
N LEU A 6 -3.67 -2.81 26.55
CA LEU A 6 -2.44 -3.37 25.98
C LEU A 6 -1.23 -2.92 26.81
N ASN A 7 -0.50 -3.88 27.38
CA ASN A 7 0.75 -3.61 28.08
C ASN A 7 1.94 -3.79 27.13
N VAL A 8 2.63 -2.70 26.81
CA VAL A 8 3.77 -2.69 25.87
C VAL A 8 5.04 -2.26 26.59
N LYS A 9 6.14 -2.97 26.35
CA LYS A 9 7.49 -2.53 26.76
C LYS A 9 8.07 -1.69 25.62
N ILE A 10 8.35 -0.42 25.91
CA ILE A 10 8.94 0.53 24.97
C ILE A 10 10.17 1.19 25.58
N ASN A 11 11.05 1.69 24.72
CA ASN A 11 12.22 2.47 25.13
C ASN A 11 11.81 3.81 25.78
N THR A 12 12.66 4.32 26.67
CA THR A 12 12.44 5.58 27.39
C THR A 12 12.24 6.76 26.44
N ASP A 13 13.04 6.82 25.37
CA ASP A 13 13.00 7.92 24.40
C ASP A 13 11.68 7.93 23.61
N LEU A 14 11.13 6.74 23.32
CA LEU A 14 9.85 6.61 22.63
C LEU A 14 8.69 7.02 23.55
N LYS A 15 8.79 6.71 24.84
CA LYS A 15 7.83 7.15 25.86
C LYS A 15 7.82 8.69 25.99
N GLU A 16 8.99 9.32 25.97
CA GLU A 16 9.13 10.78 25.99
C GLU A 16 8.44 11.41 24.77
N LYS A 17 8.73 10.88 23.56
CA LYS A 17 8.13 11.35 22.31
C LYS A 17 6.61 11.19 22.29
N LEU A 18 6.09 10.06 22.75
CA LEU A 18 4.64 9.84 22.87
C LEU A 18 3.99 10.85 23.81
N ARG A 19 4.68 11.20 24.90
CA ARG A 19 4.20 12.20 25.87
C ARG A 19 4.16 13.59 25.25
N GLN A 20 5.22 14.01 24.58
CA GLN A 20 5.28 15.30 23.89
C GLN A 20 4.21 15.40 22.79
N TYR A 21 4.04 14.33 22.02
CA TYR A 21 3.02 14.26 20.98
C TYR A 21 1.60 14.36 21.57
N ALA A 22 1.33 13.66 22.67
CA ALA A 22 0.05 13.76 23.37
C ALA A 22 -0.22 15.17 23.91
N GLU A 23 0.80 15.82 24.48
CA GLU A 23 0.70 17.20 24.99
C GLU A 23 0.44 18.22 23.88
N GLN A 24 1.14 18.11 22.75
CA GLN A 24 0.93 18.97 21.58
C GLN A 24 -0.47 18.84 20.98
N ASN A 25 -1.02 17.62 20.98
CA ASN A 25 -2.34 17.34 20.43
C ASN A 25 -3.47 17.49 21.47
N SER A 26 -3.15 17.88 22.72
CA SER A 26 -4.12 17.96 23.83
C SER A 26 -4.93 16.68 24.05
N GLU A 27 -4.33 15.52 23.79
CA GLU A 27 -4.97 14.21 23.87
C GLU A 27 -4.38 13.38 25.03
N THR A 28 -5.15 12.40 25.50
CA THR A 28 -4.60 11.43 26.45
C THR A 28 -3.54 10.56 25.78
N LEU A 29 -2.57 10.06 26.55
CA LEU A 29 -1.53 9.18 26.03
C LEU A 29 -2.16 7.99 25.27
N SER A 30 -3.23 7.40 25.80
CA SER A 30 -3.96 6.31 25.13
C SER A 30 -4.53 6.72 23.77
N ALA A 31 -5.24 7.85 23.69
CA ALA A 31 -5.86 8.31 22.44
C ALA A 31 -4.81 8.68 21.38
N ALA A 32 -3.75 9.36 21.78
CA ALA A 32 -2.64 9.71 20.90
C ALA A 32 -1.92 8.47 20.36
N THR A 33 -1.71 7.46 21.23
CA THR A 33 -1.07 6.19 20.84
C THR A 33 -1.98 5.37 19.94
N GLU A 34 -3.29 5.34 20.20
CA GLU A 34 -4.28 4.67 19.36
C GLU A 34 -4.28 5.25 17.94
N LYS A 35 -4.32 6.58 17.79
CA LYS A 35 -4.22 7.23 16.47
C LYS A 35 -2.93 6.90 15.73
N LEU A 36 -1.80 6.90 16.44
CA LEU A 36 -0.51 6.56 15.85
C LEU A 36 -0.45 5.09 15.43
N LEU A 37 -0.98 4.18 16.25
CA LEU A 37 -1.06 2.75 15.91
C LEU A 37 -1.97 2.49 14.71
N LEU A 38 -3.13 3.17 14.64
CA LEU A 38 -4.03 3.08 13.49
C LEU A 38 -3.34 3.56 12.21
N LYS A 39 -2.66 4.71 12.26
CA LYS A 39 -1.88 5.21 11.11
C LYS A 39 -0.77 4.25 10.71
N ALA A 40 -0.05 3.71 11.68
CA ALA A 40 1.04 2.77 11.42
C ALA A 40 0.53 1.45 10.81
N LEU A 41 -0.64 0.96 11.23
CA LEU A 41 -1.25 -0.23 10.63
C LEU A 41 -1.71 0.03 9.19
N VAL A 42 -2.34 1.19 8.92
CA VAL A 42 -2.71 1.58 7.56
C VAL A 42 -1.49 1.72 6.66
N LEU A 43 -0.42 2.38 7.14
CA LEU A 43 0.83 2.50 6.40
C LEU A 43 1.50 1.14 6.18
N ALA A 44 1.47 0.24 7.16
CA ALA A 44 2.02 -1.11 7.02
C ALA A 44 1.25 -1.94 5.98
N ASP A 45 -0.07 -1.72 5.85
CA ASP A 45 -0.88 -2.34 4.79
C ASP A 45 -0.57 -1.74 3.40
N GLU A 46 -0.15 -0.47 3.34
CA GLU A 46 0.21 0.23 2.10
C GLU A 46 1.67 -0.06 1.65
N ASP A 47 2.63 -0.19 2.57
CA ASP A 47 4.05 -0.45 2.24
C ASP A 47 4.29 -1.85 1.63
N ASP A 48 3.42 -2.84 1.89
CA ASP A 48 3.47 -4.18 1.24
C ASP A 48 2.71 -4.20 -0.10
N ALA A 49 1.98 -3.13 -0.42
CA ALA A 49 1.33 -2.93 -1.69
C ALA A 49 2.15 -1.96 -2.51
N VAL A 50 3.09 -2.48 -3.31
CA VAL A 50 3.63 -1.73 -4.46
C VAL A 50 2.42 -1.26 -5.27
N SER A 51 2.02 -0.01 -5.08
CA SER A 51 0.85 0.54 -5.76
C SER A 51 1.16 0.55 -7.26
N GLY A 52 0.20 0.16 -8.09
CA GLY A 52 0.41 0.14 -9.54
C GLY A 52 0.88 1.49 -10.09
N GLU A 53 0.58 2.59 -9.38
CA GLU A 53 1.06 3.94 -9.69
C GLU A 53 2.58 4.16 -9.51
N GLU A 54 3.26 3.39 -8.65
CA GLU A 54 4.72 3.50 -8.44
C GLU A 54 5.53 2.69 -9.47
N ILE A 55 4.87 1.83 -10.25
CA ILE A 55 5.48 1.07 -11.33
C ILE A 55 5.57 1.97 -12.57
N ASP A 56 6.77 2.51 -12.84
CA ASP A 56 7.07 3.17 -14.09
C ASP A 56 6.98 2.15 -15.25
N SER A 57 5.81 2.10 -15.87
CA SER A 57 5.53 1.25 -17.03
C SER A 57 6.25 1.72 -18.30
N GLN A 58 7.18 2.69 -18.22
CA GLN A 58 7.90 3.27 -19.36
C GLN A 58 7.00 3.58 -20.56
N HIS A 59 5.84 4.21 -20.31
CA HIS A 59 4.83 4.52 -21.35
C HIS A 59 4.41 3.28 -22.20
N THR A 60 4.61 2.07 -21.70
CA THR A 60 4.23 0.82 -22.35
C THR A 60 2.87 0.42 -21.81
N GLU A 61 1.81 0.91 -22.45
CA GLU A 61 0.45 0.46 -22.17
C GLU A 61 0.24 -0.90 -22.85
N GLU A 62 -0.03 -1.94 -22.06
CA GLU A 62 -0.51 -3.21 -22.60
C GLU A 62 -1.97 -3.03 -23.06
N ASP A 63 -2.18 -2.96 -24.38
CA ASP A 63 -3.52 -2.97 -24.94
C ASP A 63 -4.15 -4.37 -24.75
N ILE A 64 -4.88 -4.55 -23.65
CA ILE A 64 -5.65 -5.75 -23.30
C ILE A 64 -6.87 -5.97 -24.20
N SER A 65 -7.05 -5.13 -25.24
CA SER A 65 -8.08 -5.33 -26.23
C SER A 65 -7.91 -6.67 -26.94
N PRO A 66 -8.97 -7.49 -27.05
CA PRO A 66 -8.89 -8.74 -27.79
C PRO A 66 -8.57 -8.47 -29.27
N LEU A 67 -7.60 -9.21 -29.81
CA LEU A 67 -7.18 -9.12 -31.22
C LEU A 67 -8.38 -9.18 -32.16
N SER A 68 -8.42 -8.28 -33.14
CA SER A 68 -9.45 -8.28 -34.17
C SER A 68 -9.34 -9.52 -35.07
N VAL A 69 -10.45 -9.90 -35.70
CA VAL A 69 -10.50 -11.04 -36.64
C VAL A 69 -9.47 -10.90 -37.78
N LYS A 70 -9.15 -9.68 -38.19
CA LYS A 70 -8.16 -9.38 -39.22
C LYS A 70 -6.73 -9.68 -38.75
N GLU A 71 -6.39 -9.29 -37.52
CA GLU A 71 -5.09 -9.53 -36.90
C GLU A 71 -4.86 -11.02 -36.63
N ILE A 72 -5.89 -11.73 -36.15
CA ILE A 72 -5.85 -13.19 -35.99
C ILE A 72 -5.57 -13.89 -37.33
N LYS A 73 -6.19 -13.43 -38.43
CA LYS A 73 -5.96 -13.98 -39.77
C LYS A 73 -4.54 -13.70 -40.27
N ALA A 74 -3.99 -12.52 -39.98
CA ALA A 74 -2.62 -12.16 -40.31
C ALA A 74 -1.60 -13.01 -39.53
N LEU A 75 -1.81 -13.18 -38.22
CA LEU A 75 -1.00 -14.05 -37.36
C LEU A 75 -0.99 -15.50 -37.85
N ARG A 76 -2.15 -16.05 -38.20
CA ARG A 76 -2.25 -17.41 -38.80
C ARG A 76 -1.45 -17.53 -40.10
N LYS A 77 -1.43 -16.49 -40.94
CA LYS A 77 -0.67 -16.49 -42.20
C LYS A 77 0.84 -16.44 -41.94
N LEU A 78 1.29 -15.67 -40.95
CA LEU A 78 2.71 -15.59 -40.55
C LEU A 78 3.19 -16.91 -39.93
N LEU A 79 2.40 -17.51 -39.03
CA LEU A 79 2.74 -18.78 -38.39
C LEU A 79 2.77 -19.95 -39.38
N LYS A 80 1.89 -19.95 -40.39
CA LYS A 80 1.89 -20.95 -41.46
C LYS A 80 3.13 -20.89 -42.37
N LYS A 81 3.81 -19.74 -42.45
CA LYS A 81 5.05 -19.59 -43.25
C LYS A 81 6.31 -20.03 -42.51
N LYS A 82 6.25 -20.17 -41.17
CA LYS A 82 7.35 -20.64 -40.34
C LYS A 82 7.33 -22.16 -40.11
N LYS A 83 6.45 -22.89 -40.79
CA LYS A 83 6.37 -24.35 -40.79
C LYS A 83 7.00 -24.94 -42.04
#